data_AF-A0A8T6S8W9-F1
#
_entry.id   AF-A0A8T6S8W9-F1
#
_cell.length_a   1.000
_cell.length_b   1.000
_cell.length_c   1.000
_cell.angle_alpha   90.00
_cell.angle_beta   90.00
_cell.angle_gamma   90.00
#
_symmetry.space_group_name_H-M   'P 1'
#
loop_
_entity.id
_entity.type
_entity.pdbx_description
1 polymer ?
#
loop_
_entity_poly.entity_id
_entity_poly.type
_entity_poly.pdbx_seq_one_letter_code
_entity_poly.pdbx_strand_id
1 'polypeptide(L)'
;MTLPVPEPLWILINATYGTTTFTAPFNLSIPLFGVGPGVTYVILMVTSVPDGFTVNFEPMEIPDVAGEVPGEVDIFDLVRIARNINVTTGMPEDYDMFLDLNFDLTIDVYDLVEVAKHIEITI
;
A
#
# COMPACT_ATOMS: atom_id res chain seq x y z
N MET A 1 -15.26 0.42 -6.41
CA MET A 1 -14.02 1.19 -6.55
C MET A 1 -12.87 0.23 -6.72
N THR A 2 -11.90 0.59 -7.56
CA THR A 2 -10.61 -0.09 -7.60
C THR A 2 -9.64 0.71 -6.75
N LEU A 3 -8.81 0.01 -5.98
CA LEU A 3 -7.76 0.61 -5.16
C LEU A 3 -6.42 -0.06 -5.50
N PRO A 4 -5.49 0.66 -6.13
CA PRO A 4 -4.15 0.15 -6.35
C PRO A 4 -3.42 0.02 -5.02
N VAL A 5 -2.70 -1.09 -4.84
CA VAL A 5 -1.85 -1.36 -3.66
C VAL A 5 -0.49 -1.89 -4.11
N PRO A 6 0.59 -1.71 -3.32
CA PRO A 6 1.87 -2.36 -3.62
C PRO A 6 1.70 -3.85 -3.94
N GLU A 7 2.39 -4.34 -4.98
CA GLU A 7 2.26 -5.72 -5.45
C GLU A 7 2.43 -6.76 -4.32
N PRO A 8 3.43 -6.64 -3.41
CA PRO A 8 3.56 -7.60 -2.32
C PRO A 8 2.34 -7.61 -1.38
N LEU A 9 1.73 -6.46 -1.11
CA LEU A 9 0.50 -6.37 -0.33
C LEU A 9 -0.68 -7.02 -1.06
N TRP A 10 -0.81 -6.79 -2.38
CA TRP A 10 -1.81 -7.46 -3.20
C TRP A 10 -1.68 -8.99 -3.12
N ILE A 11 -0.45 -9.51 -3.24
CA ILE A 11 -0.15 -10.95 -3.12
C ILE A 11 -0.57 -11.46 -1.74
N LEU A 12 -0.26 -10.74 -0.67
CA LEU A 12 -0.63 -11.12 0.70
C LEU A 12 -2.14 -11.17 0.91
N ILE A 13 -2.89 -10.19 0.39
CA ILE A 13 -4.36 -10.18 0.45
C ILE A 13 -4.91 -11.42 -0.26
N ASN A 14 -4.49 -11.65 -1.51
CA ASN A 14 -4.98 -12.76 -2.32
C ASN A 14 -4.62 -14.11 -1.70
N ALA A 15 -3.40 -14.27 -1.18
CA ALA A 15 -2.95 -15.50 -0.53
C ALA A 15 -3.70 -15.77 0.79
N THR A 16 -4.04 -14.73 1.55
CA THR A 16 -4.73 -14.87 2.85
C THR A 16 -6.22 -15.15 2.68
N TYR A 17 -6.88 -14.49 1.73
CA TYR A 17 -8.34 -14.52 1.61
C TYR A 17 -8.86 -15.29 0.39
N GLY A 18 -7.98 -15.64 -0.58
CA GLY A 18 -8.37 -16.25 -1.84
C GLY A 18 -9.14 -15.32 -2.79
N THR A 19 -9.19 -14.03 -2.47
CA THR A 19 -9.87 -12.97 -3.24
C THR A 19 -9.21 -11.63 -2.97
N THR A 20 -9.33 -10.71 -3.92
CA THR A 20 -8.92 -9.30 -3.81
C THR A 20 -10.11 -8.35 -3.88
N THR A 21 -11.33 -8.89 -3.94
CA THR A 21 -12.58 -8.13 -4.02
C THR A 21 -13.42 -8.32 -2.76
N PHE A 22 -13.83 -7.21 -2.15
CA PHE A 22 -14.59 -7.18 -0.89
C PHE A 22 -15.75 -6.20 -0.97
N THR A 23 -16.83 -6.47 -0.23
CA THR A 23 -17.96 -5.54 -0.10
C THR A 23 -17.86 -4.79 1.22
N ALA A 24 -17.84 -3.46 1.18
CA ALA A 24 -17.76 -2.62 2.37
C ALA A 24 -19.10 -2.64 3.17
N PRO A 25 -19.05 -2.55 4.51
CA PRO A 25 -17.84 -2.40 5.34
C PRO A 25 -17.11 -3.73 5.57
N PHE A 26 -15.78 -3.68 5.72
CA PHE A 26 -14.97 -4.85 6.06
C PHE A 26 -13.75 -4.51 6.92
N ASN A 27 -13.21 -5.54 7.56
CA ASN A 27 -11.96 -5.50 8.32
C ASN A 27 -11.15 -6.75 7.97
N LEU A 28 -10.03 -6.57 7.28
CA LEU A 28 -9.10 -7.63 6.91
C LEU A 28 -7.89 -7.59 7.85
N SER A 29 -7.59 -8.69 8.51
CA SER A 29 -6.38 -8.89 9.30
C SER A 29 -5.42 -9.80 8.54
N ILE A 30 -4.26 -9.28 8.13
CA ILE A 30 -3.25 -10.01 7.35
C ILE A 30 -2.07 -10.32 8.28
N PRO A 31 -1.76 -11.59 8.55
CA PRO A 31 -0.64 -11.96 9.40
C PRO A 31 0.70 -11.65 8.71
N LEU A 32 1.56 -10.94 9.42
CA LEU A 32 2.96 -10.73 9.09
C LEU A 32 3.82 -11.72 9.89
N PHE A 33 4.47 -12.63 9.17
CA PHE A 33 5.37 -13.63 9.77
C PHE A 33 6.81 -13.14 9.71
N GLY A 34 7.57 -13.33 10.80
CA GLY A 34 9.00 -13.01 10.86
C GLY A 34 9.33 -11.57 11.28
N VAL A 35 8.32 -10.77 11.62
CA VAL A 35 8.47 -9.36 12.00
C VAL A 35 8.39 -9.25 13.52
N GLY A 36 9.50 -9.57 14.18
CA GLY A 36 9.62 -9.54 15.64
C GLY A 36 9.06 -10.76 16.37
N PRO A 37 9.00 -10.72 17.71
CA PRO A 37 8.54 -11.84 18.52
C PRO A 37 7.01 -11.96 18.47
N GLY A 38 6.51 -12.92 17.70
CA GLY A 38 5.08 -13.26 17.62
C GLY A 38 4.51 -13.18 16.22
N VAL A 39 3.18 -13.15 16.14
CA VAL A 39 2.45 -12.87 14.90
C VAL A 39 2.00 -11.41 14.96
N THR A 40 2.53 -10.60 14.05
CA THR A 40 2.09 -9.21 13.85
C THR A 40 0.99 -9.21 12.79
N TYR A 41 0.09 -8.22 12.79
CA TYR A 41 -0.98 -8.13 11.80
C TYR A 41 -1.02 -6.74 11.17
N VAL A 42 -1.22 -6.70 9.85
CA VAL A 42 -1.70 -5.49 9.16
C VAL A 42 -3.22 -5.54 9.14
N ILE A 43 -3.84 -4.41 9.45
CA ILE A 43 -5.31 -4.29 9.45
C ILE A 43 -5.72 -3.33 8.34
N LEU A 44 -6.47 -3.84 7.36
CA LEU A 44 -7.14 -3.03 6.35
C LEU A 44 -8.61 -2.88 6.73
N MET A 45 -9.02 -1.66 7.04
CA MET A 45 -10.38 -1.35 7.45
C MET A 45 -11.01 -0.38 6.45
N VAL A 46 -12.17 -0.74 5.92
CA VAL A 46 -12.99 0.15 5.10
C VAL A 46 -14.37 0.26 5.72
N THR A 47 -14.76 1.48 6.05
CA THR A 47 -16.08 1.85 6.55
C THR A 47 -16.89 2.53 5.45
N SER A 48 -18.21 2.30 5.41
CA SER A 48 -19.09 2.88 4.40
C SER A 48 -20.44 3.25 4.99
N VAL A 49 -21.04 4.37 4.54
CA VAL A 49 -22.45 4.70 4.78
C VAL A 49 -23.00 5.37 3.51
N PRO A 50 -23.92 4.74 2.75
CA PRO A 50 -24.52 3.42 2.98
C PRO A 50 -23.56 2.25 2.71
N ASP A 51 -23.93 1.08 3.22
CA ASP A 51 -23.22 -0.18 2.99
C ASP A 51 -23.34 -0.66 1.55
N GLY A 52 -22.42 -1.53 1.14
CA GLY A 52 -22.60 -2.37 -0.06
C GLY A 52 -21.78 -1.97 -1.27
N PHE A 53 -20.87 -1.00 -1.18
CA PHE A 53 -19.96 -0.75 -2.30
C PHE A 53 -18.82 -1.78 -2.35
N THR A 54 -18.48 -2.23 -3.54
CA THR A 54 -17.40 -3.18 -3.76
C THR A 54 -16.06 -2.44 -3.86
N VAL A 55 -15.06 -2.91 -3.11
CA VAL A 55 -13.64 -2.57 -3.26
C VAL A 55 -12.94 -3.71 -3.99
N ASN A 56 -12.24 -3.39 -5.07
CA ASN A 56 -11.32 -4.30 -5.74
C ASN A 56 -9.89 -3.83 -5.51
N PHE A 57 -9.05 -4.64 -4.88
CA PHE A 57 -7.63 -4.39 -4.79
C PHE A 57 -6.95 -4.88 -6.07
N GLU A 58 -6.13 -4.02 -6.67
CA GLU A 58 -5.32 -4.32 -7.85
C GLU A 58 -3.85 -4.01 -7.56
N PRO A 59 -2.90 -4.74 -8.17
CA PRO A 59 -1.49 -4.39 -8.03
C PRO A 59 -1.25 -3.02 -8.63
N MET A 60 -0.45 -2.23 -7.95
CA MET A 60 0.02 -0.92 -8.39
C MET A 60 1.03 -1.12 -9.53
N GLU A 61 0.62 -0.88 -10.77
CA GLU A 61 1.48 -1.05 -11.95
C GLU A 61 2.59 0.01 -12.03
N ILE A 62 2.26 1.24 -11.60
CA ILE A 62 3.22 2.33 -11.45
C ILE A 62 3.04 3.00 -10.09
N PRO A 63 4.13 3.45 -9.45
CA PRO A 63 4.07 4.04 -8.12
C PRO A 63 3.66 5.52 -8.15
N ASP A 64 2.47 5.81 -8.68
CA ASP A 64 1.76 7.10 -8.57
C ASP A 64 1.13 7.18 -7.16
N VAL A 65 1.97 7.53 -6.18
CA VAL A 65 1.64 7.54 -4.75
C VAL A 65 1.25 8.92 -4.25
N ALA A 66 1.56 9.97 -5.01
CA ALA A 66 1.12 11.33 -4.75
C ALA A 66 -0.28 11.59 -5.35
N GLY A 67 -0.61 11.00 -6.50
CA GLY A 67 -1.93 11.12 -7.13
C GLY A 67 -2.27 12.53 -7.58
N GLU A 68 -1.28 13.40 -7.78
CA GLU A 68 -1.48 14.79 -8.24
C GLU A 68 -2.02 14.82 -9.67
N VAL A 69 -1.50 13.92 -10.52
CA VAL A 69 -2.04 13.63 -11.85
C VAL A 69 -2.22 12.12 -11.98
N PRO A 70 -3.48 11.61 -12.05
CA PRO A 70 -3.72 10.18 -12.08
C PRO A 70 -3.00 9.48 -13.24
N GLY A 71 -2.17 8.49 -12.92
CA GLY A 71 -1.43 7.69 -13.90
C GLY A 71 -0.11 8.31 -14.36
N GLU A 72 0.38 9.35 -13.68
CA GLU A 72 1.68 9.97 -13.93
C GLU A 72 2.59 9.80 -12.72
N VAL A 73 3.84 9.40 -12.95
CA VAL A 73 4.86 9.36 -11.90
C VAL A 73 5.83 10.52 -12.09
N ASP A 74 5.87 11.40 -11.09
CA ASP A 74 6.65 12.63 -11.12
C ASP A 74 7.48 12.84 -9.84
N ILE A 75 8.02 14.06 -9.68
CA ILE A 75 8.85 14.41 -8.54
C ILE A 75 8.06 14.46 -7.22
N PHE A 76 6.75 14.67 -7.26
CA PHE A 76 5.91 14.69 -6.06
C PHE A 76 5.72 13.30 -5.48
N ASP A 77 5.74 12.24 -6.28
CA ASP A 77 5.79 10.84 -5.80
C ASP A 77 7.05 10.58 -4.98
N LEU A 78 8.21 11.02 -5.50
CA LEU A 78 9.46 10.94 -4.76
C LEU A 78 9.40 11.74 -3.46
N VAL A 79 8.85 12.95 -3.50
CA VAL A 79 8.71 13.78 -2.30
C VAL A 79 7.76 13.13 -1.28
N ARG A 80 6.71 12.44 -1.74
CA ARG A 80 5.77 11.72 -0.87
C ARG A 80 6.47 10.60 -0.12
N ILE A 81 7.27 9.77 -0.79
CA ILE A 81 8.08 8.76 -0.12
C ILE A 81 9.14 9.40 0.78
N ALA A 82 9.86 10.41 0.29
CA ALA A 82 10.97 11.04 1.01
C ALA A 82 10.56 11.62 2.38
N ARG A 83 9.32 12.08 2.50
CA ARG A 83 8.75 12.59 3.76
C ARG A 83 8.49 11.50 4.80
N ASN A 84 8.50 10.24 4.40
CA ASN A 84 8.20 9.08 5.25
C ASN A 84 9.41 8.15 5.42
N ILE A 85 10.62 8.55 5.00
CA ILE A 85 11.83 7.72 5.18
C ILE A 85 12.06 7.43 6.67
N ASN A 86 12.43 6.18 6.97
CA ASN A 86 12.60 5.59 8.30
C ASN A 86 11.31 5.39 9.09
N VAL A 87 10.14 5.57 8.48
CA VAL A 87 8.88 5.18 9.10
C VAL A 87 8.72 3.68 8.95
N THR A 88 8.58 2.98 10.07
CA THR A 88 8.46 1.52 10.13
C THR A 88 7.15 1.14 10.79
N THR A 89 6.62 -0.05 10.47
CA THR A 89 5.45 -0.58 11.19
C THR A 89 5.70 -0.59 12.69
N GLY A 90 4.84 0.08 13.44
CA GLY A 90 5.00 0.25 14.89
C GLY A 90 4.79 1.71 15.29
N MET A 91 5.35 2.11 16.43
CA MET A 91 5.38 3.52 16.82
C MET A 91 6.52 4.25 16.09
N PRO A 92 6.30 5.48 15.58
CA PRO A 92 5.04 6.25 15.60
C PRO A 92 4.01 5.79 14.55
N GLU A 93 2.73 6.10 14.80
CA GLU A 93 1.52 5.68 14.05
C GLU A 93 1.44 6.18 12.58
N ASP A 94 2.53 6.70 12.03
CA ASP A 94 2.56 7.38 10.73
C ASP A 94 2.89 6.43 9.56
N TYR A 95 2.95 5.12 9.82
CA TYR A 95 3.23 4.12 8.79
C TYR A 95 2.06 3.98 7.80
N ASP A 96 2.32 4.39 6.56
CA ASP A 96 1.41 4.22 5.43
C ASP A 96 1.91 3.08 4.55
N MET A 97 1.24 1.93 4.64
CA MET A 97 1.62 0.71 3.92
C MET A 97 1.51 0.83 2.40
N PHE A 98 0.87 1.88 1.88
CA PHE A 98 0.79 2.14 0.44
C PHE A 98 2.06 2.81 -0.08
N LEU A 99 2.91 3.33 0.81
CA LEU A 99 4.19 3.95 0.49
C LEU A 99 5.37 2.97 0.64
N ASP A 100 5.15 1.83 1.28
CA ASP A 100 6.11 0.73 1.38
C ASP A 100 5.92 -0.20 0.17
N LEU A 101 6.62 0.12 -0.91
CA LEU A 101 6.46 -0.47 -2.24
C LEU A 101 7.04 -1.88 -2.30
N ASN A 102 8.11 -2.14 -1.54
CA ASN A 102 8.71 -3.47 -1.43
C ASN A 102 8.12 -4.31 -0.28
N PHE A 103 7.30 -3.68 0.57
CA PHE A 103 6.60 -4.25 1.72
C PHE A 103 7.53 -4.91 2.76
N ASP A 104 8.69 -4.30 2.99
CA ASP A 104 9.66 -4.74 4.01
C ASP A 104 9.41 -4.18 5.41
N LEU A 105 8.31 -3.42 5.53
CA LEU A 105 7.77 -2.79 6.73
C LEU A 105 8.57 -1.59 7.23
N THR A 106 9.38 -1.02 6.34
CA THR A 106 10.11 0.22 6.54
C THR A 106 10.08 1.03 5.25
N ILE A 107 9.47 2.21 5.31
CA ILE A 107 9.54 3.14 4.18
C ILE A 107 10.97 3.71 4.16
N ASP A 108 11.73 3.41 3.11
CA ASP A 108 13.15 3.77 3.04
C ASP A 108 13.63 4.16 1.62
N VAL A 109 14.93 4.03 1.38
CA VAL A 109 15.55 4.37 0.09
C VAL A 109 15.19 3.39 -1.03
N TYR A 110 14.81 2.15 -0.70
CA TYR A 110 14.37 1.17 -1.70
C TYR A 110 13.05 1.60 -2.32
N ASP A 111 12.10 2.11 -1.52
CA ASP A 111 10.84 2.66 -2.04
C ASP A 111 11.06 3.87 -2.94
N LEU A 112 11.99 4.76 -2.54
CA LEU A 112 12.39 5.87 -3.39
C LEU A 112 12.96 5.42 -4.73
N VAL A 113 13.77 4.36 -4.71
CA VAL A 113 14.36 3.79 -5.93
C VAL A 113 13.28 3.16 -6.81
N GLU A 114 12.25 2.52 -6.24
CA GLU A 114 11.12 2.01 -7.02
C GLU A 114 10.35 3.13 -7.72
N VAL A 115 10.10 4.27 -7.05
CA VAL A 115 9.52 5.46 -7.71
C VAL A 115 10.46 6.01 -8.78
N ALA A 116 11.76 6.16 -8.47
CA ALA A 116 12.73 6.80 -9.35
C ALA A 116 12.90 6.10 -10.70
N LYS A 117 12.67 4.79 -10.77
CA LYS A 117 12.68 4.01 -12.03
C LYS A 117 11.57 4.43 -13.00
N HIS A 118 10.53 5.11 -12.50
CA HIS A 118 9.30 5.39 -13.24
C HIS A 118 9.05 6.88 -13.47
N ILE A 119 9.96 7.77 -13.05
CA ILE A 119 9.85 9.21 -13.32
C ILE A 119 9.72 9.47 -14.83
N GLU A 120 8.82 10.39 -15.20
CA GLU A 120 8.44 10.72 -16.59
C GLU A 120 7.62 9.63 -17.31
N ILE A 121 7.06 8.66 -16.58
CA ILE A 121 6.05 7.75 -17.13
C ILE A 121 4.65 8.35 -16.99
N THR A 122 3.90 8.35 -18.09
CA THR A 122 2.49 8.73 -18.16
C THR A 122 1.74 7.60 -18.89
N ILE A 123 0.64 7.10 -18.31
CA ILE A 123 -0.16 5.98 -18.87
C ILE A 123 -1.45 6.47 -19.55
#